data_AF-A0A2L0HCR7-F1
#
_entry.id   AF-A0A2L0HCR7-F1
#
_cell.length_a   1.000
_cell.length_b   1.000
_cell.length_c   1.000
_cell.angle_alpha   90.00
_cell.angle_beta   90.00
_cell.angle_gamma   90.00
#
_symmetry.space_group_name_H-M   'P 1'
#
loop_
_entity.id
_entity.type
_entity.pdbx_description
1 polymer ?
#
loop_
_entity_poly.entity_id
_entity_poly.type
_entity_poly.pdbx_seq_one_letter_code
_entity_poly.pdbx_strand_id
1 'polypeptide(L)'
;MDAAGLAAAKQSLEVLKSTPMWVLLGLCAILAFIWWSPQFSQQLPPSLLPALPLTLFVTATLAIFKLASIVITTWLSHRSVAEARDLARFENLYRPLITLFLTRHVVTSTGVGTPRLRHRLSNAWMELGAYRSRWMGLKRACRALFDRQVSMSAEVEFGGDFPLSQILDLVRDNSSHASFELIRLVNRADRSRYEEPDFSLLTDEELALFTHIDSEHRRLSSKFK
;
A
#
# COMPACT_ATOMS: atom_id res chain seq x y z
N MET A 1 -14.43 -43.58 -19.10
CA MET A 1 -14.96 -42.26 -19.48
C MET A 1 -14.62 -42.06 -20.93
N ASP A 2 -15.62 -42.13 -21.80
CA ASP A 2 -15.41 -42.08 -23.24
C ASP A 2 -15.02 -40.67 -23.67
N ALA A 3 -14.22 -40.56 -24.75
CA ALA A 3 -13.78 -39.27 -25.29
C ALA A 3 -14.95 -38.31 -25.57
N ALA A 4 -16.11 -38.86 -25.94
CA ALA A 4 -17.36 -38.12 -26.14
C ALA A 4 -17.89 -37.46 -24.85
N GLY A 5 -17.80 -38.14 -23.71
CA GLY A 5 -18.24 -37.58 -22.42
C GLY A 5 -17.36 -36.42 -21.96
N LEU A 6 -16.05 -36.51 -22.20
CA LEU A 6 -15.11 -35.43 -21.91
C LEU A 6 -15.36 -34.19 -22.79
N ALA A 7 -15.65 -34.39 -24.08
CA ALA A 7 -15.95 -33.30 -25.01
C ALA A 7 -17.23 -32.56 -24.61
N ALA A 8 -18.30 -33.29 -24.28
CA ALA A 8 -19.57 -32.71 -23.82
C ALA A 8 -19.40 -31.90 -22.52
N ALA A 9 -18.62 -32.41 -21.56
CA ALA A 9 -18.32 -31.71 -20.31
C ALA A 9 -17.51 -30.41 -20.53
N LYS A 10 -16.57 -30.40 -21.49
CA LYS A 10 -15.85 -29.17 -21.87
C LYS A 10 -16.78 -28.14 -22.49
N GLN A 11 -17.65 -28.57 -23.40
CA GLN A 11 -18.59 -27.68 -24.07
C GLN A 11 -19.60 -27.06 -23.09
N SER A 12 -20.14 -27.86 -22.16
CA SER A 12 -21.04 -27.33 -21.13
C SER A 12 -20.34 -26.34 -20.19
N LEU A 13 -19.06 -26.57 -19.88
CA LEU A 13 -18.25 -25.66 -19.09
C LEU A 13 -17.95 -24.34 -19.82
N GLU A 14 -17.72 -24.36 -21.13
CA GLU A 14 -17.57 -23.14 -21.94
C GLU A 14 -18.88 -22.36 -22.08
N VAL A 15 -20.03 -23.06 -22.21
CA VAL A 15 -21.35 -22.43 -22.15
C VAL A 15 -21.60 -21.79 -20.78
N LEU A 16 -21.20 -22.48 -19.70
CA LEU A 16 -21.29 -21.94 -18.34
C LEU A 16 -20.37 -20.73 -18.14
N LYS A 17 -19.20 -20.68 -18.77
CA LYS A 17 -18.31 -19.50 -18.73
C LYS A 17 -18.87 -18.32 -19.51
N SER A 18 -19.51 -18.55 -20.64
CA SER A 18 -20.07 -17.48 -21.50
C SER A 18 -21.42 -16.95 -21.04
N THR A 19 -22.17 -17.71 -20.23
CA THR A 19 -23.50 -17.27 -19.75
C THR A 19 -23.41 -16.04 -18.84
N PRO A 20 -24.16 -14.97 -19.12
CA PRO A 20 -24.17 -13.79 -18.25
C PRO A 20 -24.70 -14.13 -16.85
N MET A 21 -24.08 -13.54 -15.82
CA MET A 21 -24.45 -13.79 -14.42
C MET A 21 -25.92 -13.45 -14.12
N TRP A 22 -26.44 -12.39 -14.74
CA TRP A 22 -27.83 -11.96 -14.56
C TRP A 22 -28.84 -13.00 -15.05
N VAL A 23 -28.47 -13.85 -16.03
CA VAL A 23 -29.33 -14.95 -16.51
C VAL A 23 -29.47 -16.02 -15.41
N LEU A 24 -28.35 -16.42 -14.79
CA LEU A 24 -28.36 -17.40 -13.71
C LEU A 24 -29.11 -16.90 -12.47
N LEU A 25 -28.90 -15.62 -12.10
CA LEU A 25 -29.63 -15.00 -11.00
C LEU A 25 -31.13 -14.87 -11.30
N GLY A 26 -31.50 -14.47 -12.53
CA GLY A 26 -32.89 -14.40 -12.95
C GLY A 26 -33.57 -15.76 -12.91
N LEU A 27 -32.90 -16.81 -13.40
CA LEU A 27 -33.43 -18.18 -13.37
C LEU A 27 -33.57 -18.70 -11.94
N CYS A 28 -32.58 -18.45 -11.08
CA CYS A 28 -32.65 -18.79 -9.66
C CYS A 28 -33.81 -18.05 -8.95
N ALA A 29 -34.02 -16.76 -9.24
CA ALA A 29 -35.10 -15.97 -8.67
C ALA A 29 -36.47 -16.45 -9.14
N ILE A 30 -36.62 -16.80 -10.42
CA ILE A 30 -37.87 -17.37 -10.96
C ILE A 30 -38.17 -18.72 -10.30
N LEU A 31 -37.19 -19.63 -10.22
CA LEU A 31 -37.38 -20.92 -9.57
C LEU A 31 -37.73 -20.77 -8.08
N ALA A 32 -37.07 -19.84 -7.38
CA ALA A 32 -37.36 -19.55 -5.97
C ALA A 32 -38.78 -18.99 -5.80
N PHE A 33 -39.22 -18.12 -6.70
CA PHE A 33 -40.56 -17.55 -6.69
C PHE A 33 -41.64 -18.61 -6.93
N ILE A 34 -41.44 -19.50 -7.91
CA ILE A 34 -42.35 -20.62 -8.18
C ILE A 34 -42.40 -21.57 -6.98
N TRP A 35 -41.26 -21.83 -6.33
CA TRP A 35 -41.20 -22.69 -5.13
C TRP A 35 -41.93 -22.08 -3.93
N TRP A 36 -41.78 -20.77 -3.71
CA TRP A 36 -42.39 -20.09 -2.56
C TRP A 36 -43.89 -19.84 -2.76
N SER A 37 -44.35 -19.62 -3.99
CA SER A 37 -45.74 -19.28 -4.27
C SER A 37 -46.60 -20.53 -4.57
N PRO A 38 -47.54 -20.90 -3.67
CA PRO A 38 -48.35 -22.10 -3.84
C PRO A 38 -49.30 -22.02 -5.05
N GLN A 39 -49.64 -20.81 -5.50
CA GLN A 39 -50.51 -20.61 -6.67
C GLN A 39 -49.85 -21.10 -7.96
N PHE A 40 -48.53 -20.95 -8.08
CA PHE A 40 -47.77 -21.37 -9.26
C PHE A 40 -47.35 -22.85 -9.18
N SER A 41 -47.05 -23.35 -7.97
CA SER A 41 -46.71 -24.77 -7.80
C SER A 41 -47.88 -25.69 -8.13
N GLN A 42 -49.12 -25.29 -7.84
CA GLN A 42 -50.32 -26.07 -8.18
C GLN A 42 -50.61 -26.15 -9.68
N GLN A 43 -50.06 -25.23 -10.50
CA GLN A 43 -50.23 -25.24 -11.96
C GLN A 43 -49.18 -26.11 -12.66
N LEU A 44 -48.14 -26.57 -11.96
CA LEU A 44 -47.08 -27.39 -12.53
C LEU A 44 -47.51 -28.86 -12.66
N PRO A 45 -47.05 -29.58 -13.70
CA PRO A 45 -47.23 -31.01 -13.82
C PRO A 45 -46.68 -31.75 -12.58
N PRO A 46 -47.37 -32.81 -12.10
CA PRO A 46 -46.94 -33.55 -10.91
C PRO A 46 -45.57 -34.22 -11.07
N SER A 47 -45.12 -34.45 -12.30
CA SER A 47 -43.78 -34.97 -12.61
C SER A 47 -42.64 -33.99 -12.34
N LEU A 48 -42.90 -32.67 -12.37
CA LEU A 48 -41.87 -31.63 -12.20
C LEU A 48 -41.72 -31.13 -10.76
N LEU A 49 -42.76 -31.28 -9.94
CA LEU A 49 -42.75 -30.91 -8.53
C LEU A 49 -41.55 -31.47 -7.73
N PRO A 50 -41.19 -32.77 -7.82
CA PRO A 50 -40.04 -33.30 -7.10
C PRO A 50 -38.69 -32.83 -7.67
N ALA A 51 -38.64 -32.41 -8.94
CA ALA A 51 -37.42 -31.94 -9.59
C ALA A 51 -37.12 -30.47 -9.29
N LEU A 52 -38.13 -29.67 -8.94
CA LEU A 52 -37.98 -28.25 -8.65
C LEU A 52 -36.91 -27.93 -7.60
N PRO A 53 -36.88 -28.54 -6.39
CA PRO A 53 -35.86 -28.21 -5.39
C PRO A 53 -34.45 -28.60 -5.86
N LEU A 54 -34.32 -29.68 -6.63
CA LEU A 54 -33.05 -30.10 -7.22
C LEU A 54 -32.56 -29.07 -8.26
N THR A 55 -33.43 -28.64 -9.17
CA THR A 55 -33.06 -27.64 -10.20
C THR A 55 -32.72 -26.29 -9.59
N LEU A 56 -33.47 -25.85 -8.57
CA LEU A 56 -33.15 -24.65 -7.80
C LEU A 56 -31.78 -24.78 -7.13
N PHE A 57 -31.52 -25.91 -6.46
CA PHE A 57 -30.24 -26.15 -5.81
C PHE A 57 -29.07 -26.13 -6.81
N VAL A 58 -29.20 -26.81 -7.94
CA VAL A 58 -28.16 -26.85 -8.99
C VAL A 58 -27.91 -25.45 -9.56
N THR A 59 -28.97 -24.71 -9.90
CA THR A 59 -28.85 -23.37 -10.49
C THR A 59 -28.29 -22.35 -9.50
N ALA A 60 -28.70 -22.40 -8.22
CA ALA A 60 -28.13 -21.60 -7.15
C ALA A 60 -26.64 -21.89 -6.94
N THR A 61 -26.27 -23.18 -6.94
CA THR A 61 -24.88 -23.62 -6.81
C THR A 61 -24.02 -23.10 -7.98
N LEU A 62 -24.53 -23.21 -9.21
CA LEU A 62 -23.87 -22.66 -10.40
C LEU A 62 -23.73 -21.13 -10.34
N ALA A 63 -24.76 -20.42 -9.86
CA ALA A 63 -24.71 -18.97 -9.67
C ALA A 63 -23.65 -18.57 -8.64
N ILE A 64 -23.53 -19.30 -7.52
CA ILE A 64 -22.51 -19.06 -6.49
C ILE A 64 -21.10 -19.29 -7.06
N PHE A 65 -20.88 -20.40 -7.77
CA PHE A 65 -19.58 -20.67 -8.39
C PHE A 65 -19.21 -19.61 -9.44
N LYS A 66 -20.18 -19.16 -10.24
CA LYS A 66 -19.98 -18.07 -11.20
C LYS A 66 -19.60 -16.76 -10.48
N LEU A 67 -20.31 -16.42 -9.40
CA LEU A 67 -20.04 -15.23 -8.58
C LEU A 67 -18.61 -15.28 -8.03
N ALA A 68 -18.23 -16.41 -7.41
CA ALA A 68 -16.88 -16.60 -6.88
C ALA A 68 -15.82 -16.46 -7.97
N SER A 69 -16.06 -17.04 -9.16
CA SER A 69 -15.14 -16.91 -10.30
C SER A 69 -14.99 -15.47 -10.78
N ILE A 70 -16.07 -14.69 -10.87
CA ILE A 70 -16.02 -13.28 -11.26
C ILE A 70 -15.26 -12.45 -10.19
N VAL A 71 -15.54 -12.68 -8.91
CA VAL A 71 -14.83 -12.00 -7.81
C VAL A 71 -13.34 -12.33 -7.83
N ILE A 72 -12.97 -13.60 -8.00
CA ILE A 72 -11.57 -14.02 -8.06
C ILE A 72 -10.87 -13.41 -9.29
N THR A 73 -11.48 -13.47 -10.47
CA THR A 73 -10.87 -12.95 -11.71
C THR A 73 -10.70 -11.44 -11.67
N THR A 74 -11.69 -10.71 -11.16
CA THR A 74 -11.59 -9.25 -10.96
C THR A 74 -10.55 -8.89 -9.89
N TRP A 75 -10.49 -9.64 -8.79
CA TRP A 75 -9.46 -9.43 -7.78
C TRP A 75 -8.05 -9.69 -8.33
N LEU A 76 -7.87 -10.77 -9.08
CA LEU A 76 -6.60 -11.09 -9.74
C LEU A 76 -6.22 -10.05 -10.79
N SER A 77 -7.17 -9.53 -11.57
CA SER A 77 -6.89 -8.49 -12.56
C SER A 77 -6.53 -7.15 -11.90
N HIS A 78 -7.21 -6.78 -10.82
CA HIS A 78 -6.83 -5.60 -10.04
C HIS A 78 -5.45 -5.76 -9.42
N ARG A 79 -5.13 -6.95 -8.92
CA ARG A 79 -3.81 -7.26 -8.36
C ARG A 79 -2.71 -7.17 -9.41
N SER A 80 -2.91 -7.74 -10.60
CA SER A 80 -1.90 -7.68 -11.67
C SER A 80 -1.67 -6.25 -12.17
N VAL A 81 -2.73 -5.44 -12.26
CA VAL A 81 -2.61 -4.01 -12.61
C VAL A 81 -1.86 -3.25 -11.52
N ALA A 82 -2.12 -3.53 -10.24
CA ALA A 82 -1.39 -2.91 -9.14
C ALA A 82 0.10 -3.31 -9.14
N GLU A 83 0.39 -4.59 -9.36
CA GLU A 83 1.76 -5.11 -9.47
C GLU A 83 2.51 -4.48 -10.66
N ALA A 84 1.86 -4.34 -11.82
CA ALA A 84 2.45 -3.69 -12.99
C ALA A 84 2.77 -2.21 -12.73
N ARG A 85 1.92 -1.48 -12.00
CA ARG A 85 2.19 -0.09 -11.60
C ARG A 85 3.35 0.01 -10.62
N ASP A 86 3.41 -0.89 -9.63
CA ASP A 86 4.51 -0.95 -8.66
C ASP A 86 5.83 -1.27 -9.35
N LEU A 87 5.83 -2.18 -10.34
CA LEU A 87 7.00 -2.53 -11.13
C LEU A 87 7.45 -1.33 -11.98
N ALA A 88 6.53 -0.66 -12.67
CA ALA A 88 6.86 0.55 -13.44
C ALA A 88 7.44 1.65 -12.54
N ARG A 89 6.88 1.84 -11.33
CA ARG A 89 7.42 2.80 -10.34
C ARG A 89 8.81 2.37 -9.86
N PHE A 90 9.03 1.08 -9.63
CA PHE A 90 10.34 0.57 -9.22
C PHE A 90 11.39 0.81 -10.31
N GLU A 91 11.12 0.41 -11.55
CA GLU A 91 12.07 0.47 -12.66
C GLU A 91 12.36 1.90 -13.10
N ASN A 92 11.32 2.72 -13.27
CA ASN A 92 11.47 4.05 -13.87
C ASN A 92 11.81 5.14 -12.87
N LEU A 93 11.53 4.95 -11.57
CA LEU A 93 11.69 6.00 -10.56
C LEU A 93 12.64 5.59 -9.43
N TYR A 94 12.32 4.56 -8.64
CA TYR A 94 13.13 4.29 -7.44
C TYR A 94 14.49 3.64 -7.74
N ARG A 95 14.60 2.83 -8.81
CA ARG A 95 15.89 2.29 -9.26
C ARG A 95 16.85 3.40 -9.71
N PRO A 96 16.49 4.34 -10.61
CA PRO A 96 17.40 5.43 -10.95
C PRO A 96 17.68 6.35 -9.75
N LEU A 97 16.69 6.64 -8.90
CA LEU A 97 16.91 7.43 -7.68
C LEU A 97 17.95 6.80 -6.74
N ILE A 98 17.86 5.49 -6.47
CA ILE A 98 18.83 4.84 -5.58
C ILE A 98 20.23 4.79 -6.22
N THR A 99 20.32 4.70 -7.56
CA THR A 99 21.62 4.66 -8.24
C THR A 99 22.43 5.93 -8.04
N LEU A 100 21.77 7.09 -7.81
CA LEU A 100 22.45 8.34 -7.46
C LEU A 100 23.22 8.24 -6.13
N PHE A 101 22.82 7.32 -5.26
CA PHE A 101 23.42 7.06 -3.95
C PHE A 101 24.41 5.88 -3.97
N LEU A 102 24.64 5.22 -5.11
CA LEU A 102 25.69 4.19 -5.19
C LEU A 102 27.10 4.79 -5.10
N THR A 103 27.27 6.01 -5.62
CA THR A 103 28.53 6.76 -5.54
C THR A 103 28.54 7.76 -4.39
N ARG A 104 27.44 7.89 -3.64
CA ARG A 104 27.26 8.87 -2.57
C ARG A 104 26.86 8.19 -1.28
N HIS A 105 27.78 8.18 -0.33
CA HIS A 105 27.55 7.52 0.95
C HIS A 105 26.97 8.51 1.95
N VAL A 106 25.65 8.45 2.13
CA VAL A 106 24.97 9.17 3.21
C VAL A 106 25.21 8.41 4.51
N VAL A 107 25.96 9.00 5.43
CA VAL A 107 26.17 8.46 6.76
C VAL A 107 25.38 9.27 7.77
N THR A 108 24.54 8.57 8.51
CA THR A 108 23.78 9.14 9.62
C THR A 108 24.58 8.95 10.90
N SER A 109 25.07 10.03 11.49
CA SER A 109 25.61 10.01 12.83
C SER A 109 24.51 10.38 13.82
N THR A 110 24.17 9.44 14.70
CA THR A 110 23.22 9.72 15.79
C THR A 110 23.99 10.09 17.05
N GLY A 111 23.89 11.35 17.44
CA GLY A 111 24.39 11.84 18.72
C GLY A 111 23.32 11.73 19.81
N VAL A 112 23.72 11.32 21.01
CA VAL A 112 22.88 11.44 22.21
C VAL A 112 23.37 12.64 22.99
N GLY A 113 22.60 13.74 22.99
CA GLY A 113 23.00 14.99 23.64
C GLY A 113 23.06 14.89 25.17
N THR A 114 22.31 13.96 25.78
CA THR A 114 22.29 13.75 27.24
C THR A 114 22.42 12.28 27.63
N PRO A 115 23.65 11.72 27.57
CA PRO A 115 23.86 10.30 27.85
C PRO A 115 23.72 9.97 29.34
N ARG A 116 23.98 10.92 30.26
CA ARG A 116 23.96 10.69 31.72
C ARG A 116 22.69 11.26 32.37
N LEU A 117 22.15 10.53 33.35
CA LEU A 117 20.96 10.93 34.13
C LEU A 117 21.09 12.31 34.79
N ARG A 118 22.30 12.70 35.23
CA ARG A 118 22.56 14.03 35.83
C ARG A 118 22.22 15.18 34.88
N HIS A 119 22.47 15.02 33.58
CA HIS A 119 22.19 16.06 32.59
C HIS A 119 20.69 16.12 32.28
N ARG A 120 20.00 14.97 32.25
CA ARG A 120 18.53 14.91 32.13
C ARG A 120 17.82 15.54 33.32
N LEU A 121 18.32 15.28 34.54
CA LEU A 121 17.82 15.91 35.76
C LEU A 121 18.06 17.43 35.74
N SER A 122 19.25 17.89 35.33
CA SER A 122 19.54 19.31 35.19
C SER A 122 18.59 20.00 34.19
N ASN A 123 18.33 19.38 33.03
CA ASN A 123 17.40 19.93 32.04
C ASN A 123 15.94 19.90 32.53
N ALA A 124 15.51 18.80 33.15
CA ALA A 124 14.19 18.70 33.75
C ALA A 124 13.98 19.74 34.86
N TRP A 125 15.02 20.05 35.64
CA TRP A 125 15.00 21.08 36.68
C TRP A 125 14.86 22.49 36.09
N MET A 126 15.59 22.80 35.01
CA MET A 126 15.45 24.07 34.30
C MET A 126 14.04 24.26 33.70
N GLU A 127 13.47 23.20 33.10
CA GLU A 127 12.10 23.20 32.55
C GLU A 127 11.02 23.36 33.63
N LEU A 128 11.27 22.85 34.84
CA LEU A 128 10.33 22.97 35.97
C LEU A 128 10.17 24.43 36.42
N GLY A 129 11.25 25.23 36.33
CA GLY A 129 11.28 26.64 36.75
C GLY A 129 10.85 27.64 35.67
N ALA A 130 10.83 27.24 34.40
CA ALA A 130 10.55 28.13 33.28
C ALA A 130 9.06 28.50 33.09
N TYR A 131 8.13 27.75 33.71
CA TYR A 131 6.69 27.91 33.44
C TYR A 131 5.88 28.35 34.65
N ARG A 132 4.94 29.29 34.41
CA ARG A 132 4.02 29.84 35.42
C ARG A 132 3.04 28.81 36.00
N SER A 133 2.73 27.74 35.28
CA SER A 133 1.82 26.66 35.72
C SER A 133 2.59 25.43 36.17
N ARG A 134 2.45 25.07 37.46
CA ARG A 134 3.15 23.93 38.09
C ARG A 134 2.90 22.60 37.38
N TRP A 135 1.69 22.38 36.88
CA TRP A 135 1.31 21.14 36.19
C TRP A 135 1.94 21.00 34.80
N MET A 136 2.01 22.10 34.02
CA MET A 136 2.68 22.08 32.73
C MET A 136 4.20 21.93 32.88
N GLY A 137 4.79 22.58 33.89
CA GLY A 137 6.19 22.41 34.26
C GLY A 137 6.51 20.96 34.63
N LEU A 138 5.70 20.33 35.49
CA LEU A 138 5.90 18.92 35.88
C LEU A 138 5.79 17.96 34.68
N LYS A 139 4.80 18.17 33.80
CA LYS A 139 4.60 17.33 32.61
C LYS A 139 5.78 17.46 31.64
N ARG A 140 6.30 18.67 31.41
CA ARG A 140 7.46 18.90 30.55
C ARG A 140 8.76 18.42 31.19
N ALA A 141 8.96 18.63 32.49
CA ALA A 141 10.10 18.11 33.22
C ALA A 141 10.14 16.58 33.17
N CYS A 142 9.00 15.91 33.36
CA CYS A 142 8.89 14.46 33.21
C CYS A 142 9.23 14.02 31.78
N ARG A 143 8.70 14.74 30.77
CA ARG A 143 9.05 14.48 29.37
C ARG A 143 10.56 14.63 29.11
N ALA A 144 11.19 15.71 29.59
CA ALA A 144 12.61 15.98 29.45
C ALA A 144 13.51 14.96 30.18
N LEU A 145 13.00 14.34 31.25
CA LEU A 145 13.71 13.29 32.00
C LEU A 145 13.81 11.98 31.20
N PHE A 146 12.81 11.72 30.35
CA PHE A 146 12.75 10.57 29.45
C PHE A 146 13.16 10.89 28.01
N ASP A 147 13.22 12.17 27.64
CA ASP A 147 13.71 12.62 26.36
C ASP A 147 15.22 12.39 26.28
N ARG A 148 15.64 11.58 25.30
CA ARG A 148 17.06 11.25 25.12
C ARG A 148 17.81 12.30 24.30
N GLN A 149 17.17 13.39 23.86
CA GLN A 149 17.78 14.43 23.02
C GLN A 149 18.68 13.80 21.96
N VAL A 150 18.09 12.90 21.17
CA VAL A 150 18.79 12.25 20.07
C VAL A 150 18.85 13.28 18.95
N SER A 151 20.04 13.83 18.73
CA SER A 151 20.32 14.67 17.57
C SER A 151 20.79 13.74 16.45
N MET A 152 20.06 13.68 15.36
CA MET A 152 20.54 13.01 14.15
C MET A 152 21.23 14.07 13.31
N SER A 153 22.50 13.85 13.01
CA SER A 153 23.21 14.62 11.99
C SER A 153 23.48 13.65 10.84
N ALA A 154 23.30 14.11 9.62
CA ALA A 154 23.68 13.32 8.46
C ALA A 154 24.68 14.10 7.64
N GLU A 155 25.69 13.40 7.16
CA GLU A 155 26.69 13.95 6.26
C GLU A 155 26.88 13.01 5.08
N VAL A 156 27.25 13.57 3.93
CA VAL A 156 27.63 12.78 2.77
C VAL A 156 29.15 12.59 2.87
N GLU A 157 29.59 11.46 3.41
CA GLU A 157 31.02 11.19 3.64
C GLU A 157 31.82 11.12 2.33
N PHE A 158 31.19 10.64 1.26
CA PHE A 158 31.82 10.44 -0.05
C PHE A 158 30.85 10.81 -1.16
N GLY A 159 31.38 11.39 -2.25
CA GLY A 159 30.63 11.62 -3.49
C GLY A 159 30.07 13.03 -3.71
N GLY A 160 30.51 14.01 -2.91
CA GLY A 160 30.15 15.42 -3.04
C GLY A 160 28.77 15.75 -2.46
N ASP A 161 28.14 16.80 -2.98
CA ASP A 161 26.86 17.29 -2.46
C ASP A 161 25.70 16.31 -2.66
N PHE A 162 24.66 16.47 -1.83
CA PHE A 162 23.39 15.76 -1.99
C PHE A 162 22.77 16.06 -3.38
N PRO A 163 22.44 15.02 -4.18
CA PRO A 163 22.07 15.17 -5.60
C PRO A 163 20.62 15.62 -5.79
N LEU A 164 20.19 16.64 -5.06
CA LEU A 164 18.80 17.11 -5.05
C LEU A 164 18.31 17.56 -6.43
N SER A 165 19.17 18.24 -7.22
CA SER A 165 18.85 18.65 -8.59
C SER A 165 18.56 17.45 -9.49
N GLN A 166 19.40 16.41 -9.41
CA GLN A 166 19.22 15.18 -10.18
C GLN A 166 17.95 14.42 -9.74
N ILE A 167 17.63 14.43 -8.45
CA ILE A 167 16.40 13.85 -7.92
C ILE A 167 15.18 14.63 -8.44
N LEU A 168 15.22 15.96 -8.42
CA LEU A 168 14.16 16.83 -8.94
C LEU A 168 13.89 16.54 -10.42
N ASP A 169 14.94 16.44 -11.23
CA ASP A 169 14.83 16.16 -12.67
C ASP A 169 14.21 14.77 -12.91
N LEU A 170 14.70 13.73 -12.23
CA LEU A 170 14.14 12.38 -12.33
C LEU A 170 12.67 12.30 -11.92
N VAL A 171 12.29 13.02 -10.85
CA VAL A 171 10.91 13.06 -10.34
C VAL A 171 10.00 13.85 -11.28
N ARG A 172 10.50 14.92 -11.91
CA ARG A 172 9.76 15.69 -12.93
C ARG A 172 9.50 14.84 -14.17
N ASP A 173 10.54 14.18 -14.68
CA ASP A 173 10.47 13.32 -15.86
C ASP A 173 9.54 12.12 -15.65
N ASN A 174 9.46 11.61 -14.42
CA ASN A 174 8.65 10.44 -14.05
C ASN A 174 7.49 10.79 -13.10
N SER A 175 6.94 12.00 -13.22
CA SER A 175 5.90 12.53 -12.32
C SER A 175 4.63 11.67 -12.27
N SER A 176 4.29 10.96 -13.35
CA SER A 176 3.19 9.99 -13.42
C SER A 176 3.34 8.81 -12.45
N HIS A 177 4.58 8.47 -12.10
CA HIS A 177 4.91 7.37 -11.21
C HIS A 177 5.19 7.84 -9.78
N ALA A 178 5.48 9.12 -9.57
CA ALA A 178 5.81 9.69 -8.28
C ALA A 178 4.62 9.64 -7.31
N SER A 179 4.86 9.16 -6.09
CA SER A 179 3.87 9.23 -5.02
C SER A 179 3.71 10.68 -4.53
N PHE A 180 2.53 11.02 -4.01
CA PHE A 180 2.30 12.33 -3.40
C PHE A 180 3.28 12.60 -2.25
N GLU A 181 3.63 11.56 -1.49
CA GLU A 181 4.60 11.67 -0.41
C GLU A 181 6.01 12.01 -0.91
N LEU A 182 6.48 11.34 -1.97
CA LEU A 182 7.77 11.63 -2.58
C LEU A 182 7.82 13.08 -3.08
N ILE A 183 6.78 13.53 -3.79
CA ILE A 183 6.70 14.93 -4.28
C ILE A 183 6.76 15.91 -3.11
N ARG A 184 6.04 15.62 -2.02
CA ARG A 184 6.06 16.46 -0.81
C ARG A 184 7.45 16.52 -0.17
N LEU A 185 8.15 15.39 -0.09
CA LEU A 185 9.49 15.32 0.48
C LEU A 185 10.51 16.06 -0.39
N VAL A 186 10.44 15.88 -1.70
CA VAL A 186 11.29 16.59 -2.67
C VAL A 186 11.09 18.11 -2.55
N ASN A 187 9.85 18.59 -2.50
CA ASN A 187 9.57 20.02 -2.35
C ASN A 187 10.03 20.57 -1.00
N ARG A 188 9.99 19.76 0.07
CA ARG A 188 10.51 20.15 1.39
C ARG A 188 12.02 20.26 1.39
N ALA A 189 12.71 19.29 0.79
CA ALA A 189 14.16 19.31 0.65
C ALA A 189 14.63 20.46 -0.25
N ASP A 190 13.91 20.75 -1.35
CA ASP A 190 14.20 21.90 -2.21
C ASP A 190 14.06 23.23 -1.46
N ARG A 191 13.00 23.34 -0.65
CA ARG A 191 12.78 24.52 0.19
C ARG A 191 13.80 24.66 1.31
N SER A 192 14.16 23.59 2.02
CA SER A 192 15.14 23.65 3.11
C SER A 192 16.49 24.14 2.60
N ARG A 193 16.92 23.66 1.42
CA ARG A 193 18.17 24.08 0.79
C ARG A 193 18.18 25.56 0.37
N TYR A 194 17.02 26.13 0.06
CA TYR A 194 16.89 27.56 -0.19
C TYR A 194 17.00 28.40 1.09
N GLU A 195 16.48 27.89 2.22
CA GLU A 195 16.45 28.58 3.51
C GLU A 195 17.81 28.49 4.24
N GLU A 196 18.52 27.36 4.13
CA GLU A 196 19.81 27.10 4.78
C GLU A 196 20.88 26.69 3.76
N PRO A 197 21.60 27.65 3.15
CA PRO A 197 22.57 27.37 2.10
C PRO A 197 23.91 26.84 2.61
N ASP A 198 24.13 26.67 3.92
CA ASP A 198 25.43 26.22 4.45
C ASP A 198 25.65 24.71 4.21
N PHE A 199 26.61 24.39 3.34
CA PHE A 199 26.75 23.12 2.60
C PHE A 199 27.42 21.94 3.34
N SER A 200 27.72 22.04 4.64
CA SER A 200 28.52 20.99 5.29
C SER A 200 27.72 19.78 5.78
N LEU A 201 26.42 19.93 6.05
CA LEU A 201 25.56 18.89 6.63
C LEU A 201 24.29 18.74 5.81
N LEU A 202 23.74 17.51 5.77
CA LEU A 202 22.42 17.25 5.19
C LEU A 202 21.35 17.84 6.09
N THR A 203 20.36 18.50 5.49
CA THR A 203 19.20 18.95 6.27
C THR A 203 18.33 17.75 6.66
N ASP A 204 17.52 17.90 7.71
CA ASP A 204 16.59 16.86 8.16
C ASP A 204 15.62 16.44 7.04
N GLU A 205 15.24 17.38 6.16
CA GLU A 205 14.39 17.14 5.00
C GLU A 205 15.09 16.31 3.91
N GLU A 206 16.37 16.59 3.64
CA GLU A 206 17.17 15.80 2.69
C GLU A 206 17.38 14.38 3.21
N LEU A 207 17.63 14.23 4.51
CA LEU A 207 17.71 12.92 5.16
C LEU A 207 16.37 12.18 5.10
N ALA A 208 15.25 12.87 5.36
CA ALA A 208 13.91 12.29 5.25
C ALA A 208 13.60 11.85 3.81
N LEU A 209 14.04 12.61 2.80
CA LEU A 209 13.92 12.24 1.40
C LEU A 209 14.76 10.99 1.07
N PHE A 210 16.02 10.95 1.50
CA PHE A 210 16.90 9.81 1.30
C PHE A 210 16.33 8.53 1.94
N THR A 211 15.91 8.61 3.20
CA THR A 211 15.33 7.47 3.93
C THR A 211 14.05 6.95 3.28
N HIS A 212 13.20 7.85 2.75
CA HIS A 212 12.04 7.44 1.96
C HIS A 212 12.45 6.70 0.67
N ILE A 213 13.43 7.23 -0.09
CA ILE A 213 13.92 6.61 -1.32
C ILE A 213 14.50 5.20 -1.04
N ASP A 214 15.37 5.07 -0.03
CA ASP A 214 15.98 3.78 0.33
C ASP A 214 14.93 2.77 0.82
N SER A 215 14.01 3.19 1.68
CA SER A 215 12.96 2.30 2.20
C SER A 215 12.00 1.82 1.11
N GLU A 216 11.55 2.71 0.21
CA GLU A 216 10.70 2.33 -0.92
C GLU A 216 11.45 1.47 -1.94
N HIS A 217 12.72 1.78 -2.22
CA HIS A 217 13.56 0.93 -3.07
C HIS A 217 13.70 -0.48 -2.48
N ARG A 218 14.00 -0.64 -1.18
CA ARG A 218 14.09 -1.95 -0.53
C ARG A 218 12.75 -2.69 -0.51
N ARG A 219 11.65 -1.97 -0.25
CA ARG A 219 10.29 -2.53 -0.26
C ARG A 219 9.94 -3.10 -1.63
N LEU A 220 10.20 -2.34 -2.70
CA LEU A 220 9.90 -2.78 -4.06
C LEU A 220 10.90 -3.81 -4.57
N SER A 221 12.19 -3.66 -4.26
CA SER A 221 13.21 -4.64 -4.62
C SER A 221 12.95 -6.01 -3.99
N SER A 222 12.51 -6.08 -2.74
CA SER A 222 12.18 -7.37 -2.11
C SER A 222 10.94 -8.04 -2.70
N LYS A 223 10.03 -7.25 -3.31
CA LYS A 223 8.83 -7.75 -3.98
C LYS A 223 9.10 -8.28 -5.39
N PHE A 224 10.10 -7.76 -6.09
CA PHE A 224 10.40 -8.05 -7.50
C PHE A 224 11.79 -8.69 -7.74
N LYS A 225 12.43 -9.22 -6.69
CA LYS A 225 13.68 -9.98 -6.78
C LYS A 225 13.40 -11.43 -7.18
#